data_AF-A0A3S5GY32-F1
#
_entry.id   AF-A0A3S5GY32-F1
#
_cell.length_a   1.000
_cell.length_b   1.000
_cell.length_c   1.000
_cell.angle_alpha   90.00
_cell.angle_beta   90.00
_cell.angle_gamma   90.00
#
_symmetry.space_group_name_H-M   'P 1'
#
loop_
_entity.id
_entity.type
_entity.pdbx_description
1 polymer ?
#
loop_
_entity_poly.entity_id
_entity_poly.type
_entity_poly.pdbx_seq_one_letter_code
_entity_poly.pdbx_strand_id
1 'polypeptide(L)'
;MRSRASLIAIAALPALGACLPSETRPEPGEVVYTLSGAADLLGGVQSSDGWRIEFSRVLLAAQGVSTRESSGCDVSAIANTPTLVDVRVPGEHEVNRALATGECGFAYHIGPLAPRELHDDSEVEEWLGPGVTDADLALLESLTSGLYVEGKATKAAVTKVFRWSFVAHDFCHPGFDEGADEGSGVTFRVGSGETERVDLAIRGDHLFFDRMEEGAEVRFDPIAGADTDPAYGNADGEVTWEELVRVPLSAIERADGAYRVEAPIDLATWMYMLMGHTAYLGGTEACSPFALENVR
;
A
#
# COMPACT_ATOMS: atom_id res chain seq x y z
N MET A 1 -51.11 53.19 -60.20
CA MET A 1 -50.21 52.03 -59.93
C MET A 1 -49.49 52.30 -58.62
N ARG A 2 -49.84 51.56 -57.57
CA ARG A 2 -49.28 51.70 -56.20
C ARG A 2 -48.21 50.63 -56.01
N SER A 3 -46.96 51.02 -55.79
CA SER A 3 -45.90 50.09 -55.38
C SER A 3 -45.80 50.13 -53.85
N ARG A 4 -46.10 49.01 -53.19
CA ARG A 4 -46.00 48.85 -51.73
C ARG A 4 -44.60 48.34 -51.40
N ALA A 5 -43.83 49.12 -50.65
CA ALA A 5 -42.62 48.66 -50.00
C ALA A 5 -43.00 47.92 -48.71
N SER A 6 -42.71 46.63 -48.65
CA SER A 6 -42.86 45.80 -47.45
C SER A 6 -41.62 45.97 -46.56
N LEU A 7 -41.80 46.56 -45.37
CA LEU A 7 -40.83 46.54 -44.29
C LEU A 7 -40.89 45.17 -43.61
N ILE A 8 -39.81 44.39 -43.73
CA ILE A 8 -39.56 43.18 -42.95
C ILE A 8 -39.01 43.63 -41.59
N ALA A 9 -39.82 43.48 -40.53
CA ALA A 9 -39.38 43.67 -39.16
C ALA A 9 -38.58 42.43 -38.72
N ILE A 10 -37.27 42.59 -38.54
CA ILE A 10 -36.41 41.60 -37.90
C ILE A 10 -36.70 41.68 -36.39
N ALA A 11 -37.36 40.66 -35.86
CA ALA A 11 -37.51 40.48 -34.41
C ALA A 11 -36.15 40.08 -33.83
N ALA A 12 -35.50 41.01 -33.13
CA ALA A 12 -34.35 40.70 -32.29
C ALA A 12 -34.82 39.85 -31.11
N LEU A 13 -34.47 38.56 -31.10
CA LEU A 13 -34.56 37.73 -29.91
C LEU A 13 -33.60 38.30 -28.85
N PRO A 14 -34.05 38.62 -27.64
CA PRO A 14 -33.13 38.84 -26.54
C PRO A 14 -32.49 37.48 -26.23
N ALA A 15 -31.19 37.37 -26.49
CA ALA A 15 -30.38 36.31 -25.93
C ALA A 15 -30.42 36.50 -24.40
N LEU A 16 -31.34 35.79 -23.73
CA LEU A 16 -31.24 35.54 -22.31
C LEU A 16 -29.93 34.78 -22.12
N GLY A 17 -28.88 35.50 -21.76
CA GLY A 17 -27.71 34.93 -21.13
C GLY A 17 -28.17 34.29 -19.83
N ALA A 18 -28.64 33.05 -19.91
CA ALA A 18 -28.74 32.18 -18.76
C ALA A 18 -27.30 31.97 -18.29
N CYS A 19 -26.84 32.87 -17.42
CA CYS A 19 -25.74 32.57 -16.53
C CYS A 19 -26.09 31.23 -15.88
N LEU A 20 -25.26 30.21 -16.12
CA LEU A 20 -25.30 29.01 -15.30
C LEU A 20 -25.38 29.45 -13.84
N PRO A 21 -26.21 28.80 -13.01
CA PRO A 21 -26.27 29.13 -11.59
C PRO A 21 -24.84 29.17 -11.06
N SER A 22 -24.50 30.27 -10.37
CA SER A 22 -23.20 30.42 -9.70
C SER A 22 -22.94 29.14 -8.92
N GLU A 23 -21.80 28.51 -9.16
CA GLU A 23 -21.41 27.32 -8.43
C GLU A 23 -21.33 27.68 -6.95
N THR A 24 -22.29 27.17 -6.17
CA THR A 24 -22.44 27.46 -4.74
C THR A 24 -21.90 26.34 -3.87
N ARG A 25 -21.37 25.28 -4.50
CA ARG A 25 -20.66 24.23 -3.80
C ARG A 25 -19.35 24.81 -3.25
N PRO A 26 -18.98 24.49 -1.99
CA PRO A 26 -17.67 24.82 -1.47
C PRO A 26 -16.59 24.28 -2.41
N GLU A 27 -15.48 25.01 -2.52
CA GLU A 27 -14.30 24.49 -3.22
C GLU A 27 -13.83 23.23 -2.48
N PRO A 28 -13.72 22.07 -3.15
CA PRO A 28 -13.29 20.86 -2.47
C PRO A 28 -11.86 21.03 -1.97
N GLY A 29 -11.51 20.38 -0.86
CA GLY A 29 -10.12 20.19 -0.50
C GLY A 29 -9.46 19.14 -1.40
N GLU A 30 -8.15 19.10 -1.34
CA GLU A 30 -7.30 18.17 -2.05
C GLU A 30 -6.68 17.19 -1.06
N VAL A 31 -6.62 15.92 -1.45
CA VAL A 31 -5.95 14.87 -0.70
C VAL A 31 -4.86 14.30 -1.57
N VAL A 32 -3.62 14.27 -1.06
CA VAL A 32 -2.49 13.63 -1.70
C VAL A 32 -2.13 12.38 -0.90
N TYR A 33 -2.23 11.23 -1.54
CA TYR A 33 -1.87 9.95 -0.93
C TYR A 33 -0.44 9.58 -1.33
N THR A 34 0.37 9.28 -0.33
CA THR A 34 1.77 8.92 -0.53
C THR A 34 2.13 7.59 0.12
N LEU A 35 3.19 6.97 -0.39
CA LEU A 35 3.89 5.85 0.21
C LEU A 35 5.32 6.27 0.58
N SER A 36 5.81 5.81 1.72
CA SER A 36 7.18 6.07 2.16
C SER A 36 7.81 4.86 2.84
N GLY A 37 9.13 4.85 2.95
CA GLY A 37 9.87 3.84 3.71
C GLY A 37 10.22 4.37 5.10
N ALA A 38 9.91 3.59 6.14
CA ALA A 38 10.26 3.95 7.51
C ALA A 38 11.76 3.78 7.80
N ALA A 39 12.21 4.30 8.95
CA ALA A 39 13.63 4.39 9.30
C ALA A 39 14.33 3.02 9.39
N ASP A 40 13.61 1.98 9.80
CA ASP A 40 14.06 0.59 9.89
C ASP A 40 14.24 -0.03 8.50
N LEU A 41 13.33 0.27 7.57
CA LEU A 41 13.44 -0.12 6.18
C LEU A 41 14.64 0.56 5.52
N LEU A 42 14.85 1.86 5.80
CA LEU A 42 15.93 2.68 5.24
C LEU A 42 17.33 2.38 5.85
N GLY A 43 17.38 2.17 7.16
CA GLY A 43 18.62 1.98 7.93
C GLY A 43 19.00 0.53 8.22
N GLY A 44 18.08 -0.40 8.02
CA GLY A 44 18.21 -1.81 8.39
C GLY A 44 17.65 -2.10 9.79
N VAL A 45 17.47 -3.39 10.06
CA VAL A 45 16.84 -3.91 11.28
C VAL A 45 17.84 -4.77 12.04
N GLN A 46 17.86 -4.64 13.37
CA GLN A 46 18.58 -5.56 14.24
C GLN A 46 17.57 -6.52 14.87
N SER A 47 17.72 -7.81 14.60
CA SER A 47 16.89 -8.84 15.22
C SER A 47 17.40 -9.21 16.61
N SER A 48 16.49 -9.74 17.41
CA SER A 48 16.68 -10.14 18.80
C SER A 48 17.60 -11.36 18.94
N ASP A 49 17.65 -12.17 17.89
CA ASP A 49 18.55 -13.33 17.73
C ASP A 49 19.88 -12.98 17.03
N GLY A 50 20.17 -11.70 16.83
CA GLY A 50 21.52 -11.22 16.47
C GLY A 50 21.81 -11.10 14.98
N TRP A 51 20.78 -11.13 14.11
CA TRP A 51 20.91 -10.82 12.69
C TRP A 51 20.79 -9.31 12.44
N ARG A 52 21.57 -8.83 11.49
CA ARG A 52 21.39 -7.51 10.88
C ARG A 52 20.76 -7.70 9.51
N ILE A 53 19.56 -7.16 9.32
CA ILE A 53 18.76 -7.27 8.11
C ILE A 53 18.84 -5.93 7.35
N GLU A 54 19.14 -5.99 6.07
CA GLU A 54 19.25 -4.83 5.18
C GLU A 54 18.44 -5.07 3.91
N PHE A 55 17.66 -4.08 3.50
CA PHE A 55 16.83 -4.14 2.30
C PHE A 55 17.54 -3.48 1.11
N SER A 56 17.52 -4.13 -0.04
CA SER A 56 18.01 -3.58 -1.31
C SER A 56 16.87 -3.01 -2.15
N ARG A 57 15.70 -3.65 -2.16
CA ARG A 57 14.49 -3.23 -2.89
C ARG A 57 13.24 -3.47 -2.07
N VAL A 58 12.32 -2.50 -2.07
CA VAL A 58 10.96 -2.70 -1.55
C VAL A 58 9.99 -2.02 -2.51
N LEU A 59 9.47 -2.81 -3.45
CA LEU A 59 8.60 -2.35 -4.53
C LEU A 59 7.13 -2.49 -4.12
N LEU A 60 6.34 -1.43 -4.33
CA LEU A 60 4.90 -1.42 -4.12
C LEU A 60 4.20 -0.92 -5.37
N ALA A 61 3.37 -1.77 -5.96
CA ALA A 61 2.47 -1.42 -7.05
C ALA A 61 1.13 -0.98 -6.47
N ALA A 62 0.97 0.34 -6.30
CA ALA A 62 -0.31 0.93 -5.94
C ALA A 62 -1.24 0.93 -7.16
N GLN A 63 -2.30 0.15 -7.10
CA GLN A 63 -3.38 0.19 -8.09
C GLN A 63 -4.20 1.48 -7.94
N GLY A 64 -4.20 2.05 -6.74
CA GLY A 64 -4.83 3.31 -6.40
C GLY A 64 -5.17 3.37 -4.91
N VAL A 65 -5.88 4.43 -4.52
CA VAL A 65 -6.42 4.59 -3.17
C VAL A 65 -7.92 4.83 -3.28
N SER A 66 -8.72 4.02 -2.60
CA SER A 66 -10.14 4.33 -2.46
C SER A 66 -10.29 5.42 -1.41
N THR A 67 -11.05 6.47 -1.73
CA THR A 67 -11.56 7.44 -0.75
C THR A 67 -13.05 7.18 -0.61
N ARG A 68 -13.51 6.86 0.59
CA ARG A 68 -14.89 6.44 0.82
C ARG A 68 -15.79 7.63 1.07
N GLU A 69 -16.81 7.76 0.24
CA GLU A 69 -17.96 8.61 0.53
C GLU A 69 -18.69 8.08 1.77
N SER A 70 -19.13 8.99 2.62
CA SER A 70 -19.94 8.68 3.79
C SER A 70 -20.82 9.89 4.09
N SER A 71 -21.72 9.80 5.08
CA SER A 71 -22.47 10.99 5.52
C SER A 71 -21.57 12.17 5.95
N GLY A 72 -20.30 11.90 6.25
CA GLY A 72 -19.29 12.88 6.60
C GLY A 72 -18.31 13.26 5.48
N CYS A 73 -18.23 12.53 4.36
CA CYS A 73 -17.27 12.77 3.27
C CYS A 73 -17.97 12.99 1.92
N ASP A 74 -17.65 14.11 1.26
CA ASP A 74 -18.07 14.41 -0.11
C ASP A 74 -16.85 14.31 -1.04
N VAL A 75 -16.79 13.24 -1.85
CA VAL A 75 -15.71 13.01 -2.83
C VAL A 75 -16.15 13.53 -4.19
N SER A 76 -15.41 14.49 -4.73
CA SER A 76 -15.72 15.14 -6.00
C SER A 76 -14.94 14.56 -7.18
N ALA A 77 -13.72 14.05 -6.96
CA ALA A 77 -12.88 13.44 -7.99
C ALA A 77 -11.80 12.55 -7.37
N ILE A 78 -11.35 11.53 -8.10
CA ILE A 78 -10.19 10.69 -7.74
C ILE A 78 -9.36 10.46 -9.01
N ALA A 79 -8.04 10.62 -8.90
CA ALA A 79 -7.07 10.26 -9.94
C ALA A 79 -6.61 8.82 -9.72
N ASN A 80 -7.01 7.90 -10.61
CA ASN A 80 -6.76 6.47 -10.47
C ASN A 80 -5.61 5.96 -11.35
N THR A 81 -4.53 6.75 -11.48
CA THR A 81 -3.33 6.29 -12.19
C THR A 81 -2.58 5.31 -11.28
N PRO A 82 -2.35 4.06 -11.71
CA PRO A 82 -1.51 3.15 -10.94
C PRO A 82 -0.08 3.70 -10.82
N THR A 83 0.60 3.40 -9.72
CA THR A 83 1.97 3.86 -9.50
C THR A 83 2.78 2.76 -8.82
N LEU A 84 3.90 2.41 -9.43
CA LEU A 84 4.94 1.55 -8.85
C LEU A 84 6.01 2.43 -8.21
N VAL A 85 6.31 2.18 -6.94
CA VAL A 85 7.33 2.92 -6.18
C VAL A 85 8.32 1.97 -5.51
N ASP A 86 9.57 2.43 -5.34
CA ASP A 86 10.54 1.78 -4.44
C ASP A 86 10.66 2.61 -3.16
N VAL A 87 10.06 2.14 -2.06
CA VAL A 87 10.05 2.89 -0.79
C VAL A 87 11.42 2.89 -0.09
N ARG A 88 12.43 2.23 -0.67
CA ARG A 88 13.85 2.44 -0.31
C ARG A 88 14.37 3.80 -0.71
N VAL A 89 13.74 4.46 -1.70
CA VAL A 89 14.07 5.84 -2.05
C VAL A 89 13.52 6.75 -0.95
N PRO A 90 14.38 7.53 -0.26
CA PRO A 90 13.89 8.41 0.81
C PRO A 90 12.91 9.46 0.30
N GLY A 91 11.83 9.66 1.05
CA GLY A 91 10.78 10.64 0.76
C GLY A 91 9.40 10.01 0.65
N GLU A 92 8.39 10.87 0.60
CA GLU A 92 7.01 10.51 0.31
C GLU A 92 6.80 10.47 -1.21
N HIS A 93 6.30 9.36 -1.73
CA HIS A 93 6.03 9.16 -3.15
C HIS A 93 4.53 9.20 -3.39
N GLU A 94 4.06 10.15 -4.19
CA GLU A 94 2.64 10.26 -4.54
C GLU A 94 2.19 9.04 -5.36
N VAL A 95 1.08 8.44 -4.94
CA VAL A 95 0.47 7.28 -5.60
C VAL A 95 -0.99 7.50 -5.95
N ASN A 96 -1.61 8.55 -5.40
CA ASN A 96 -2.98 8.91 -5.72
C ASN A 96 -3.30 10.34 -5.28
N ARG A 97 -4.37 10.90 -5.85
CA ARG A 97 -4.92 12.20 -5.47
C ARG A 97 -6.44 12.19 -5.55
N ALA A 98 -7.09 12.83 -4.58
CA ALA A 98 -8.53 13.01 -4.58
C ALA A 98 -8.91 14.46 -4.30
N LEU A 99 -10.09 14.86 -4.75
CA LEU A 99 -10.77 16.07 -4.31
C LEU A 99 -11.91 15.64 -3.39
N ALA A 100 -11.85 16.05 -2.13
CA ALA A 100 -12.81 15.67 -1.12
C ALA A 100 -13.03 16.78 -0.08
N THR A 101 -14.14 16.73 0.65
CA THR A 101 -14.38 17.59 1.82
C THR A 101 -15.08 16.81 2.91
N GLY A 102 -14.69 17.05 4.17
CA GLY A 102 -15.29 16.42 5.33
C GLY A 102 -14.41 15.32 5.92
N GLU A 103 -15.01 14.35 6.59
CA GLU A 103 -14.34 13.24 7.27
C GLU A 103 -14.38 11.97 6.41
N CYS A 104 -13.24 11.63 5.82
CA CYS A 104 -13.11 10.63 4.78
C CYS A 104 -12.34 9.40 5.27
N GLY A 105 -12.88 8.21 4.97
CA GLY A 105 -12.15 6.95 5.10
C GLY A 105 -11.37 6.65 3.82
N PHE A 106 -10.35 5.80 3.91
CA PHE A 106 -9.53 5.43 2.75
C PHE A 106 -8.93 4.03 2.89
N ALA A 107 -8.52 3.45 1.76
CA ALA A 107 -7.72 2.23 1.75
C ALA A 107 -6.73 2.25 0.57
N TYR A 108 -5.49 1.86 0.84
CA TYR A 108 -4.47 1.71 -0.20
C TYR A 108 -4.57 0.30 -0.79
N HIS A 109 -4.68 0.23 -2.11
CA HIS A 109 -4.79 -1.03 -2.84
C HIS A 109 -3.45 -1.36 -3.49
N ILE A 110 -2.70 -2.25 -2.87
CA ILE A 110 -1.42 -2.73 -3.39
C ILE A 110 -1.65 -4.09 -4.05
N GLY A 111 -1.34 -4.21 -5.33
CA GLY A 111 -1.68 -5.41 -6.09
C GLY A 111 -1.04 -5.44 -7.48
N PRO A 112 -1.16 -6.55 -8.20
CA PRO A 112 -0.57 -6.68 -9.53
C PRO A 112 -1.19 -5.63 -10.46
N LEU A 113 -0.36 -4.90 -11.21
CA LEU A 113 -0.86 -3.92 -12.17
C LEU A 113 -1.49 -4.62 -13.38
N ALA A 114 -2.32 -3.88 -14.11
CA ALA A 114 -2.83 -4.37 -15.39
C ALA A 114 -1.64 -4.69 -16.33
N PRO A 115 -1.73 -5.75 -17.15
CA PRO A 115 -0.65 -6.09 -18.09
C PRO A 115 -0.31 -4.90 -18.97
N ARG A 116 0.96 -4.47 -19.01
CA ARG A 116 1.38 -3.27 -19.75
C ARG A 116 1.09 -3.33 -21.26
N GLU A 117 0.96 -4.53 -21.82
CA GLU A 117 0.55 -4.74 -23.22
C GLU A 117 -0.85 -4.21 -23.56
N LEU A 118 -1.68 -3.92 -22.54
CA LEU A 118 -3.02 -3.34 -22.70
C LEU A 118 -3.02 -1.80 -22.65
N HIS A 119 -1.85 -1.18 -22.50
CA HIS A 119 -1.67 0.25 -22.28
C HIS A 119 -0.69 0.85 -23.29
N ASP A 120 -0.84 2.15 -23.55
CA ASP A 120 0.13 2.88 -24.38
C ASP A 120 1.43 3.11 -23.60
N ASP A 121 2.59 3.11 -24.28
CA ASP A 121 3.91 3.27 -23.64
C ASP A 121 3.98 4.52 -22.73
N SER A 122 3.33 5.62 -23.11
CA SER A 122 3.28 6.83 -22.30
C SER A 122 2.49 6.68 -21.00
N GLU A 123 1.44 5.86 -21.00
CA GLU A 123 0.69 5.56 -19.77
C GLU A 123 1.54 4.69 -18.84
N VAL A 124 2.26 3.72 -19.38
CA VAL A 124 3.16 2.84 -18.62
C VAL A 124 4.31 3.62 -18.02
N GLU A 125 4.87 4.60 -18.75
CA GLU A 125 5.89 5.51 -18.22
C GLU A 125 5.38 6.33 -17.02
N GLU A 126 4.11 6.73 -17.01
CA GLU A 126 3.49 7.43 -15.88
C GLU A 126 3.32 6.55 -14.64
N TRP A 127 3.29 5.22 -14.78
CA TRP A 127 3.24 4.30 -13.64
C TRP A 127 4.55 4.24 -12.88
N LEU A 128 5.68 4.61 -13.49
CA LEU A 128 7.00 4.45 -12.89
C LEU A 128 7.32 5.63 -11.96
N GLY A 129 7.06 5.42 -10.68
CA GLY A 129 7.41 6.35 -9.61
C GLY A 129 8.93 6.40 -9.33
N PRO A 130 9.34 7.20 -8.33
CA PRO A 130 10.75 7.44 -8.04
C PRO A 130 11.54 6.15 -7.73
N GLY A 131 12.70 6.00 -8.39
CA GLY A 131 13.66 4.89 -8.19
C GLY A 131 13.26 3.55 -8.77
N VAL A 132 12.15 3.51 -9.52
CA VAL A 132 11.66 2.34 -10.25
C VAL A 132 12.08 2.42 -11.71
N THR A 133 12.30 1.26 -12.32
CA THR A 133 12.63 1.09 -13.74
C THR A 133 11.63 0.17 -14.44
N ASP A 134 11.64 0.15 -15.78
CA ASP A 134 10.85 -0.82 -16.56
C ASP A 134 11.18 -2.28 -16.20
N ALA A 135 12.42 -2.56 -15.79
CA ALA A 135 12.83 -3.89 -15.34
C ALA A 135 12.15 -4.29 -14.01
N ASP A 136 11.89 -3.33 -13.12
CA ASP A 136 11.17 -3.56 -11.87
C ASP A 136 9.69 -3.85 -12.13
N LEU A 137 9.07 -3.13 -13.08
CA LEU A 137 7.72 -3.44 -13.54
C LEU A 137 7.64 -4.83 -14.17
N ALA A 138 8.56 -5.16 -15.09
CA ALA A 138 8.62 -6.46 -15.73
C ALA A 138 8.81 -7.61 -14.72
N LEU A 139 9.59 -7.37 -13.65
CA LEU A 139 9.74 -8.31 -12.54
C LEU A 139 8.40 -8.59 -11.86
N LEU A 140 7.67 -7.55 -11.44
CA LEU A 140 6.37 -7.70 -10.76
C LEU A 140 5.32 -8.36 -11.66
N GLU A 141 5.29 -8.02 -12.95
CA GLU A 141 4.42 -8.69 -13.93
C GLU A 141 4.73 -10.19 -14.00
N SER A 142 6.01 -10.57 -14.10
CA SER A 142 6.43 -11.97 -14.18
C SER A 142 6.07 -12.78 -12.94
N LEU A 143 6.01 -12.12 -11.78
CA LEU A 143 5.65 -12.71 -10.49
C LEU A 143 4.15 -12.61 -10.18
N THR A 144 3.36 -11.93 -11.04
CA THR A 144 1.94 -11.63 -10.78
C THR A 144 1.74 -11.06 -9.37
N SER A 145 2.60 -10.10 -8.99
CA SER A 145 2.72 -9.60 -7.62
C SER A 145 2.58 -8.08 -7.58
N GLY A 146 1.97 -7.58 -6.50
CA GLY A 146 1.87 -6.16 -6.20
C GLY A 146 2.98 -5.66 -5.28
N LEU A 147 3.70 -6.58 -4.65
CA LEU A 147 4.79 -6.27 -3.74
C LEU A 147 6.00 -7.15 -4.01
N TYR A 148 7.18 -6.58 -3.91
CA TYR A 148 8.43 -7.32 -3.93
C TYR A 148 9.40 -6.76 -2.90
N VAL A 149 10.00 -7.66 -2.11
CA VAL A 149 10.96 -7.33 -1.07
C VAL A 149 12.23 -8.12 -1.34
N GLU A 150 13.34 -7.41 -1.45
CA GLU A 150 14.66 -7.99 -1.54
C GLU A 150 15.58 -7.44 -0.45
N GLY A 151 16.37 -8.33 0.12
CA GLY A 151 17.39 -7.94 1.06
C GLY A 151 18.33 -9.06 1.43
N LYS A 152 19.10 -8.81 2.49
CA LYS A 152 20.02 -9.77 3.08
C LYS A 152 19.99 -9.67 4.58
N ALA A 153 20.26 -10.78 5.25
CA ALA A 153 20.48 -10.83 6.68
C ALA A 153 21.88 -11.37 6.97
N THR A 154 22.57 -10.80 7.96
CA THR A 154 23.92 -11.21 8.36
C THR A 154 24.01 -11.47 9.86
N LYS A 155 24.63 -12.61 10.24
CA LYS A 155 24.95 -12.96 11.63
C LYS A 155 26.33 -13.60 11.67
N ALA A 156 27.28 -12.90 12.31
CA ALA A 156 28.69 -13.25 12.29
C ALA A 156 29.21 -13.48 10.85
N ALA A 157 29.61 -14.70 10.50
CA ALA A 157 30.11 -15.06 9.17
C ALA A 157 29.01 -15.57 8.21
N VAL A 158 27.77 -15.74 8.68
CA VAL A 158 26.66 -16.24 7.86
C VAL A 158 25.94 -15.07 7.22
N THR A 159 25.66 -15.19 5.93
CA THR A 159 24.81 -14.27 5.16
C THR A 159 23.71 -15.08 4.49
N LYS A 160 22.47 -14.58 4.58
CA LYS A 160 21.31 -15.07 3.84
C LYS A 160 20.78 -13.96 2.96
N VAL A 161 20.36 -14.29 1.74
CA VAL A 161 19.65 -13.37 0.84
C VAL A 161 18.18 -13.78 0.82
N PHE A 162 17.28 -12.83 0.59
CA PHE A 162 15.87 -13.12 0.40
C PHE A 162 15.29 -12.28 -0.74
N ARG A 163 14.37 -12.90 -1.48
CA ARG A 163 13.60 -12.31 -2.59
C ARG A 163 12.18 -12.84 -2.51
N TRP A 164 11.28 -12.04 -1.97
CA TRP A 164 9.92 -12.45 -1.72
C TRP A 164 8.95 -11.55 -2.45
N SER A 165 7.89 -12.14 -2.98
CA SER A 165 6.81 -11.41 -3.61
C SER A 165 5.49 -11.71 -2.92
N PHE A 166 4.63 -10.70 -2.87
CA PHE A 166 3.31 -10.79 -2.28
C PHE A 166 2.31 -10.34 -3.33
N VAL A 167 1.24 -11.11 -3.47
CA VAL A 167 0.28 -10.91 -4.56
C VAL A 167 -0.44 -9.58 -4.38
N ALA A 168 -1.15 -9.39 -3.27
CA ALA A 168 -1.89 -8.17 -3.02
C ALA A 168 -2.14 -7.96 -1.52
N HIS A 169 -2.21 -6.70 -1.11
CA HIS A 169 -2.60 -6.27 0.23
C HIS A 169 -3.38 -4.95 0.17
N ASP A 170 -4.50 -4.91 0.87
CA ASP A 170 -5.22 -3.67 1.15
C ASP A 170 -4.82 -3.17 2.53
N PHE A 171 -4.27 -1.95 2.59
CA PHE A 171 -3.89 -1.30 3.84
C PHE A 171 -4.93 -0.30 4.29
N CYS A 172 -5.08 -0.17 5.62
CA CYS A 172 -6.08 0.70 6.25
C CYS A 172 -7.54 0.33 5.92
N HIS A 173 -7.78 -0.86 5.36
CA HIS A 173 -9.11 -1.38 5.14
C HIS A 173 -9.77 -1.67 6.50
N PRO A 174 -10.97 -1.14 6.82
CA PRO A 174 -11.71 -1.65 7.97
C PRO A 174 -11.94 -3.13 7.74
N GLY A 175 -11.56 -3.94 8.71
CA GLY A 175 -11.61 -5.40 8.57
C GLY A 175 -12.98 -5.92 8.11
N PHE A 176 -13.02 -7.21 7.80
CA PHE A 176 -14.25 -7.95 7.47
C PHE A 176 -15.21 -8.10 8.67
N ASP A 177 -15.45 -7.03 9.42
CA ASP A 177 -16.46 -7.03 10.47
C ASP A 177 -17.83 -6.88 9.78
N GLU A 178 -18.59 -7.99 9.74
CA GLU A 178 -19.94 -8.03 9.20
C GLU A 178 -20.87 -7.13 10.05
N GLY A 179 -20.84 -5.83 9.78
CA GLY A 179 -21.54 -4.82 10.57
C GLY A 179 -20.81 -3.48 10.68
N ALA A 180 -19.59 -3.38 10.18
CA ALA A 180 -18.85 -2.13 10.11
C ALA A 180 -19.56 -1.15 9.16
N ASP A 181 -19.98 0.01 9.67
CA ASP A 181 -20.61 1.06 8.86
C ASP A 181 -19.68 1.52 7.72
N GLU A 182 -20.26 2.07 6.64
CA GLU A 182 -19.56 2.83 5.58
C GLU A 182 -18.87 4.06 6.23
N GLY A 183 -17.65 3.87 6.75
CA GLY A 183 -16.91 4.86 7.53
C GLY A 183 -16.18 4.30 8.75
N SER A 184 -16.44 3.04 9.11
CA SER A 184 -15.57 2.28 10.02
C SER A 184 -14.15 2.20 9.43
N GLY A 185 -13.13 2.25 10.29
CA GLY A 185 -11.72 2.30 9.88
C GLY A 185 -11.05 3.63 10.18
N VAL A 186 -9.86 3.86 9.62
CA VAL A 186 -9.13 5.11 9.84
C VAL A 186 -9.73 6.21 8.97
N THR A 187 -10.04 7.35 9.60
CA THR A 187 -10.53 8.55 8.91
C THR A 187 -9.55 9.71 9.04
N PHE A 188 -9.63 10.64 8.10
CA PHE A 188 -8.96 11.94 8.18
C PHE A 188 -9.94 13.03 7.76
N ARG A 189 -9.69 14.26 8.20
CA ARG A 189 -10.55 15.41 7.89
C ARG A 189 -9.91 16.28 6.82
N VAL A 190 -10.69 16.61 5.79
CA VAL A 190 -10.32 17.49 4.69
C VAL A 190 -11.16 18.76 4.76
N GLY A 191 -10.52 19.92 4.93
CA GLY A 191 -11.20 21.20 4.83
C GLY A 191 -11.34 21.69 3.40
N SER A 192 -12.29 22.61 3.19
CA SER A 192 -12.53 23.25 1.89
C SER A 192 -11.31 24.10 1.49
N GLY A 193 -10.77 23.86 0.29
CA GLY A 193 -9.58 24.54 -0.22
C GLY A 193 -8.27 24.21 0.50
N GLU A 194 -8.27 23.20 1.39
CA GLU A 194 -7.06 22.70 2.06
C GLU A 194 -6.44 21.57 1.26
N THR A 195 -5.11 21.38 1.37
CA THR A 195 -4.43 20.19 0.86
C THR A 195 -3.99 19.35 2.06
N GLU A 196 -4.59 18.17 2.18
CA GLU A 196 -4.20 17.15 3.15
C GLU A 196 -3.24 16.14 2.53
N ARG A 197 -2.27 15.69 3.31
CA ARG A 197 -1.37 14.60 2.91
C ARG A 197 -1.59 13.41 3.83
N VAL A 198 -1.83 12.25 3.22
CA VAL A 198 -2.00 10.98 3.90
C VAL A 198 -0.83 10.11 3.46
N ASP A 199 0.12 9.87 4.37
CA ASP A 199 1.31 9.04 4.09
C ASP A 199 1.20 7.68 4.77
N LEU A 200 1.33 6.63 3.97
CA LEU A 200 1.47 5.26 4.43
C LEU A 200 2.95 4.87 4.45
N ALA A 201 3.54 4.89 5.64
CA ALA A 201 4.91 4.49 5.86
C ALA A 201 5.02 2.96 6.00
N ILE A 202 5.87 2.33 5.19
CA ILE A 202 6.13 0.89 5.23
C ILE A 202 7.32 0.60 6.15
N ARG A 203 7.09 -0.26 7.14
CA ARG A 203 8.08 -0.79 8.07
C ARG A 203 8.54 -2.18 7.65
N GLY A 204 9.84 -2.34 7.52
CA GLY A 204 10.45 -3.61 7.12
C GLY A 204 10.56 -4.61 8.28
N ASP A 205 10.73 -4.14 9.51
CA ASP A 205 10.93 -4.99 10.69
C ASP A 205 9.71 -5.84 11.04
N HIS A 206 8.50 -5.35 10.74
CA HIS A 206 7.25 -6.07 10.94
C HIS A 206 7.17 -7.39 10.16
N LEU A 207 7.89 -7.54 9.05
CA LEU A 207 7.96 -8.80 8.29
C LEU A 207 8.61 -9.95 9.07
N PHE A 208 9.30 -9.62 10.16
CA PHE A 208 10.15 -10.53 10.91
C PHE A 208 9.66 -10.74 12.36
N PHE A 209 8.44 -10.32 12.68
CA PHE A 209 7.91 -10.47 14.02
C PHE A 209 7.58 -11.92 14.38
N ASP A 210 7.84 -12.27 15.64
CA ASP A 210 7.56 -13.60 16.20
C ASP A 210 6.12 -13.76 16.71
N ARG A 211 5.33 -12.68 16.76
CA ARG A 211 3.91 -12.70 17.16
C ARG A 211 3.11 -11.55 16.53
N MET A 212 1.79 -11.72 16.57
CA MET A 212 0.77 -10.80 16.07
C MET A 212 0.20 -9.90 17.19
N GLU A 213 1.00 -9.55 18.19
CA GLU A 213 0.53 -8.85 19.40
C GLU A 213 1.62 -7.92 19.94
N GLU A 214 1.27 -7.05 20.90
CA GLU A 214 2.24 -6.19 21.57
C GLU A 214 3.40 -7.00 22.19
N GLY A 215 4.61 -6.43 22.17
CA GLY A 215 5.81 -7.10 22.66
C GLY A 215 6.37 -8.14 21.67
N ALA A 216 6.01 -8.02 20.39
CA ALA A 216 6.65 -8.76 19.32
C ALA A 216 8.14 -8.46 19.23
N GLU A 217 8.91 -9.50 18.91
CA GLU A 217 10.34 -9.41 18.69
C GLU A 217 10.67 -9.74 17.24
N VAL A 218 11.61 -8.98 16.66
CA VAL A 218 12.18 -9.30 15.34
C VAL A 218 13.04 -10.56 15.49
N ARG A 219 12.76 -11.59 14.70
CA ARG A 219 13.46 -12.88 14.66
C ARG A 219 13.77 -13.28 13.23
N PHE A 220 14.96 -13.84 13.02
CA PHE A 220 15.42 -14.31 11.71
C PHE A 220 16.08 -15.69 11.76
N ASP A 221 16.41 -16.23 12.93
CA ASP A 221 16.95 -17.59 13.06
C ASP A 221 16.03 -18.66 12.42
N PRO A 222 14.69 -18.67 12.64
CA PRO A 222 13.81 -19.63 11.96
C PRO A 222 13.76 -19.46 10.45
N ILE A 223 13.86 -18.21 9.97
CA ILE A 223 13.85 -17.86 8.53
C ILE A 223 15.15 -18.32 7.87
N ALA A 224 16.30 -18.00 8.46
CA ALA A 224 17.60 -18.50 8.02
C ALA A 224 17.70 -20.03 8.11
N GLY A 225 17.05 -20.62 9.11
CA GLY A 225 16.97 -22.06 9.33
C GLY A 225 16.29 -22.79 8.19
N ALA A 226 15.25 -22.19 7.59
CA ALA A 226 14.48 -22.79 6.49
C ALA A 226 15.36 -23.20 5.29
N ASP A 227 16.35 -22.39 4.91
CA ASP A 227 17.32 -22.70 3.85
C ASP A 227 18.28 -23.85 4.27
N THR A 228 18.62 -23.95 5.55
CA THR A 228 19.58 -24.98 6.03
C THR A 228 18.97 -26.25 6.57
N ASP A 229 17.64 -26.33 6.69
CA ASP A 229 16.96 -27.49 7.25
C ASP A 229 17.13 -28.69 6.30
N PRO A 230 17.68 -29.83 6.76
CA PRO A 230 17.96 -30.97 5.89
C PRO A 230 16.70 -31.64 5.32
N ALA A 231 15.52 -31.39 5.88
CA ALA A 231 14.26 -31.93 5.37
C ALA A 231 13.69 -31.08 4.21
N TYR A 232 14.02 -29.79 4.15
CA TYR A 232 13.27 -28.84 3.34
C TYR A 232 14.11 -27.83 2.56
N GLY A 233 15.25 -27.42 3.10
CA GLY A 233 16.16 -26.43 2.55
C GLY A 233 17.22 -27.01 1.64
N ASN A 234 17.86 -26.16 0.84
CA ASN A 234 18.91 -26.55 -0.11
C ASN A 234 20.31 -26.06 0.27
N ALA A 235 20.42 -25.24 1.33
CA ALA A 235 21.63 -24.63 1.87
C ALA A 235 22.43 -23.79 0.85
N ASP A 236 21.75 -23.12 -0.08
CA ASP A 236 22.36 -22.30 -1.12
C ASP A 236 22.64 -20.85 -0.68
N GLY A 237 22.12 -20.45 0.48
CA GLY A 237 22.31 -19.11 1.04
C GLY A 237 21.20 -18.11 0.67
N GLU A 238 20.19 -18.52 -0.09
CA GLU A 238 18.97 -17.77 -0.34
C GLU A 238 17.81 -18.41 0.41
N VAL A 239 17.01 -17.60 1.12
CA VAL A 239 15.79 -18.07 1.77
C VAL A 239 14.62 -17.83 0.83
N THR A 240 14.12 -18.91 0.24
CA THR A 240 13.05 -18.88 -0.76
C THR A 240 11.67 -19.08 -0.15
N TRP A 241 10.61 -18.69 -0.87
CA TRP A 241 9.23 -18.94 -0.42
C TRP A 241 8.92 -20.44 -0.34
N GLU A 242 9.51 -21.22 -1.25
CA GLU A 242 9.40 -22.68 -1.31
C GLU A 242 10.00 -23.39 -0.10
N GLU A 243 10.99 -22.79 0.55
CA GLU A 243 11.56 -23.30 1.80
C GLU A 243 10.72 -22.88 3.00
N LEU A 244 10.28 -21.62 3.04
CA LEU A 244 9.46 -21.09 4.12
C LEU A 244 8.12 -21.82 4.25
N VAL A 245 7.47 -22.19 3.14
CA VAL A 245 6.20 -22.94 3.16
C VAL A 245 6.34 -24.36 3.71
N ARG A 246 7.58 -24.87 3.79
CA ARG A 246 7.87 -26.21 4.30
C ARG A 246 8.16 -26.23 5.80
N VAL A 247 8.26 -25.08 6.46
CA VAL A 247 8.50 -24.98 7.90
C VAL A 247 7.18 -24.73 8.62
N PRO A 248 6.56 -25.75 9.25
CA PRO A 248 5.37 -25.54 10.06
C PRO A 248 5.74 -24.69 11.28
N LEU A 249 4.93 -23.70 11.66
CA LEU A 249 5.23 -22.90 12.85
C LEU A 249 5.33 -23.75 14.12
N SER A 250 4.55 -24.83 14.20
CA SER A 250 4.60 -25.79 15.31
C SER A 250 5.92 -26.55 15.46
N ALA A 251 6.77 -26.55 14.43
CA ALA A 251 8.10 -27.15 14.45
C ALA A 251 9.19 -26.16 14.91
N ILE A 252 8.88 -24.86 15.02
CA ILE A 252 9.80 -23.85 15.53
C ILE A 252 9.87 -23.98 17.06
N GLU A 253 11.08 -24.14 17.58
CA GLU A 253 11.30 -24.25 19.02
C GLU A 253 10.93 -22.94 19.72
N ARG A 254 10.30 -23.01 20.89
CA ARG A 254 9.90 -21.82 21.67
C ARG A 254 11.06 -20.90 22.04
N ALA A 255 12.28 -21.43 22.05
CA ALA A 255 13.48 -20.63 22.30
C ALA A 255 13.82 -19.70 21.12
N ASP A 256 13.36 -20.04 19.91
CA ASP A 256 13.66 -19.32 18.67
C ASP A 256 12.55 -18.31 18.29
N GLY A 257 11.43 -18.32 19.03
CA GLY A 257 10.38 -17.30 18.96
C GLY A 257 9.06 -17.79 19.54
N ALA A 258 8.13 -16.86 19.77
CA ALA A 258 6.82 -17.23 20.32
C ALA A 258 5.92 -17.95 19.31
N TYR A 259 5.95 -17.56 18.02
CA TYR A 259 5.17 -18.05 16.88
C TYR A 259 3.91 -18.83 17.29
N ARG A 260 2.82 -18.10 17.58
CA ARG A 260 1.55 -18.69 18.06
C ARG A 260 0.40 -18.37 17.14
N VAL A 261 -0.25 -19.42 16.67
CA VAL A 261 -1.57 -19.40 16.02
C VAL A 261 -2.29 -20.70 16.35
N GLU A 262 -3.62 -20.66 16.38
CA GLU A 262 -4.43 -21.87 16.56
C GLU A 262 -4.46 -22.75 15.31
N ALA A 263 -4.36 -22.14 14.12
CA ALA A 263 -4.37 -22.83 12.85
C ALA A 263 -2.98 -23.43 12.52
N PRO A 264 -2.91 -24.62 11.91
CA PRO A 264 -1.65 -25.18 11.43
C PRO A 264 -1.20 -24.42 10.17
N ILE A 265 -0.36 -23.41 10.35
CA ILE A 265 0.24 -22.65 9.25
C ILE A 265 1.76 -22.81 9.23
N ASP A 266 2.34 -22.53 8.08
CA ASP A 266 3.78 -22.49 7.85
C ASP A 266 4.36 -21.06 7.96
N LEU A 267 5.69 -20.96 7.93
CA LEU A 267 6.41 -19.70 8.08
C LEU A 267 6.16 -18.73 6.91
N ALA A 268 5.96 -19.23 5.68
CA ALA A 268 5.59 -18.39 4.54
C ALA A 268 4.21 -17.73 4.75
N THR A 269 3.23 -18.52 5.18
CA THR A 269 1.87 -18.05 5.48
C THR A 269 1.89 -17.04 6.62
N TRP A 270 2.70 -17.27 7.66
CA TRP A 270 2.91 -16.31 8.75
C TRP A 270 3.43 -14.97 8.25
N MET A 271 4.46 -14.99 7.40
CA MET A 271 5.04 -13.78 6.82
C MET A 271 4.07 -13.05 5.89
N TYR A 272 3.24 -13.80 5.14
CA TYR A 272 2.15 -13.22 4.35
C TYR A 272 1.16 -12.47 5.25
N MET A 273 0.80 -13.03 6.40
CA MET A 273 -0.07 -12.34 7.37
C MET A 273 0.62 -11.08 7.93
N LEU A 274 1.90 -11.16 8.28
CA LEU A 274 2.68 -10.04 8.80
C LEU A 274 2.77 -8.87 7.83
N MET A 275 2.69 -9.12 6.52
CA MET A 275 2.69 -8.05 5.52
C MET A 275 1.60 -7.01 5.79
N GLY A 276 0.41 -7.44 6.22
CA GLY A 276 -0.68 -6.54 6.61
C GLY A 276 -0.36 -5.60 7.79
N HIS A 277 0.70 -5.90 8.55
CA HIS A 277 1.14 -5.13 9.71
C HIS A 277 2.31 -4.19 9.42
N THR A 278 2.80 -4.16 8.17
CA THR A 278 3.94 -3.32 7.80
C THR A 278 3.57 -1.85 7.62
N ALA A 279 2.29 -1.52 7.50
CA ALA A 279 1.81 -0.20 7.12
C ALA A 279 1.46 0.68 8.33
N TYR A 280 2.00 1.89 8.34
CA TYR A 280 1.84 2.87 9.42
C TYR A 280 1.33 4.20 8.87
N LEU A 281 0.41 4.82 9.59
CA LEU A 281 -0.15 6.11 9.22
C LEU A 281 0.27 7.17 10.23
N GLY A 282 0.90 8.25 9.75
CA GLY A 282 1.33 9.36 10.62
C GLY A 282 2.27 8.94 11.75
N GLY A 283 3.06 7.87 11.53
CA GLY A 283 3.93 7.28 12.54
C GLY A 283 3.22 6.41 13.59
N THR A 284 1.94 6.09 13.40
CA THR A 284 1.14 5.23 14.26
C THR A 284 0.74 3.93 13.56
N GLU A 285 0.49 2.89 14.34
CA GLU A 285 -0.07 1.61 13.89
C GLU A 285 -1.57 1.70 13.49
N ALA A 286 -2.09 2.89 13.14
CA ALA A 286 -3.52 3.07 12.90
C ALA A 286 -4.08 2.18 11.77
N CYS A 287 -3.24 1.78 10.81
CA CYS A 287 -3.59 0.85 9.74
C CYS A 287 -3.26 -0.62 10.05
N SER A 288 -2.66 -0.91 11.22
CA SER A 288 -2.35 -2.26 11.67
C SER A 288 -3.59 -2.91 12.28
N PRO A 289 -3.92 -4.15 11.91
CA PRO A 289 -5.01 -4.91 12.53
C PRO A 289 -4.89 -5.03 14.07
N PHE A 290 -3.69 -4.90 14.66
CA PHE A 290 -3.48 -4.96 16.11
C PHE A 290 -4.21 -3.84 16.88
N ALA A 291 -4.40 -2.68 16.27
CA ALA A 291 -5.04 -1.53 16.91
C ALA A 291 -6.58 -1.54 16.76
N LEU A 292 -7.13 -2.38 15.88
CA LEU A 292 -8.58 -2.42 15.62
C LEU A 292 -9.40 -2.96 16.80
N GLU A 293 -8.77 -3.56 17.82
CA GLU A 293 -9.46 -3.94 19.07
C GLU A 293 -9.78 -2.74 20.00
N ASN A 294 -9.29 -1.53 19.72
CA ASN A 294 -9.41 -0.39 20.65
C ASN A 294 -9.98 0.92 20.07
N VAL A 295 -10.50 0.94 18.84
CA VAL A 295 -11.24 2.12 18.35
C VAL A 295 -12.72 1.91 18.63
N ARG A 296 -13.17 2.42 19.78
CA ARG A 296 -14.60 2.53 20.16
C ARG A 296 -15.21 3.82 19.67
#